data_AF-A0A0F9MX37-F1
#
_entry.id   AF-A0A0F9MX37-F1
#
_cell.length_a   1.000
_cell.length_b   1.000
_cell.length_c   1.000
_cell.angle_alpha   90.00
_cell.angle_beta   90.00
_cell.angle_gamma   90.00
#
_symmetry.space_group_name_H-M   'P 1'
#
loop_
_entity.id
_entity.type
_entity.pdbx_description
1 polymer ?
#
loop_
_entity_poly.entity_id
_entity_poly.type
_entity_poly.pdbx_seq_one_letter_code
_entity_poly.pdbx_strand_id
1 'polypeptide(L)'
;MSITKKEVTENLIHVSKQISKIPSKQQWERYGKYSVKPVVRIFGSWSNALYEIFGVITKPRLPRKISSSVNCNQETKNPLFCSRSCATSHNNRMGKVGRKKIPHFCDICSKEIQSKRKFCSECKMNYIKVNIRTNIKTNNGCIKHISQVTKSEMFSNSPQKYTRIRMHARSIAVKNKMLESCSVCGYSLYVECAHKKSIASFPNDTLITVINDPNNLIGLCRNHHWEFDHHFLSIP
;
A
#
# COMPACT_ATOMS: atom_id res chain seq x y z
N MET A 1 30.06 15.49 -45.88
CA MET A 1 31.38 15.10 -45.28
C MET A 1 31.19 13.84 -44.45
N SER A 2 31.99 12.80 -44.68
CA SER A 2 31.96 11.55 -43.90
C SER A 2 32.84 11.68 -42.66
N ILE A 3 32.26 11.57 -41.47
CA ILE A 3 33.00 11.55 -40.20
C ILE A 3 33.93 10.32 -40.19
N THR A 4 35.20 10.53 -39.90
CA THR A 4 36.27 9.53 -39.90
C THR A 4 36.44 8.85 -38.54
N LYS A 5 37.10 7.68 -38.51
CA LYS A 5 37.39 6.94 -37.27
C LYS A 5 38.25 7.76 -36.31
N LYS A 6 39.24 8.49 -36.83
CA LYS A 6 40.15 9.35 -36.06
C LYS A 6 39.39 10.48 -35.35
N GLU A 7 38.53 11.20 -36.07
CA GLU A 7 37.71 12.29 -35.51
C GLU A 7 36.80 11.82 -34.36
N VAL A 8 36.20 10.63 -34.51
CA VAL A 8 35.37 10.04 -33.45
C VAL A 8 36.21 9.69 -32.23
N THR A 9 37.37 9.06 -32.42
CA THR A 9 38.27 8.69 -31.31
C THR A 9 38.73 9.91 -30.52
N GLU A 10 39.20 10.96 -31.21
CA GLU A 10 39.66 12.20 -30.58
C GLU A 10 38.54 12.87 -29.78
N ASN A 11 37.32 12.94 -30.35
CA ASN A 11 36.20 13.55 -29.66
C ASN A 11 35.76 12.72 -28.43
N LEU A 12 35.83 11.39 -28.51
CA LEU A 12 35.49 10.49 -27.41
C LEU A 12 36.49 10.56 -26.26
N ILE A 13 37.79 10.71 -26.57
CA ILE A 13 38.83 11.00 -25.58
C ILE A 13 38.61 12.39 -24.96
N HIS A 14 38.28 13.40 -25.76
CA HIS A 14 38.01 14.76 -25.28
C HIS A 14 36.82 14.78 -24.30
N VAL A 15 35.69 14.17 -24.66
CA VAL A 15 34.53 14.05 -23.77
C VAL A 15 34.90 13.32 -22.49
N SER A 16 35.66 12.22 -22.58
CA SER A 16 36.12 11.46 -21.40
C SER A 16 36.94 12.32 -20.44
N LYS A 17 37.86 13.15 -20.96
CA LYS A 17 38.63 14.12 -20.18
C LYS A 17 37.72 15.19 -19.54
N GLN A 18 36.77 15.72 -20.30
CA GLN A 18 35.83 16.74 -19.82
C GLN A 18 34.99 16.25 -18.64
N ILE A 19 34.52 15.00 -18.67
CA ILE A 19 33.69 14.42 -17.60
C ILE A 19 34.50 13.61 -16.57
N SER A 20 35.82 13.55 -16.72
CA SER A 20 36.75 12.76 -15.90
C SER A 20 36.35 11.29 -15.70
N LYS A 21 35.71 10.70 -16.72
CA LYS A 21 35.31 9.27 -16.74
C LYS A 21 34.98 8.81 -18.16
N ILE A 22 34.95 7.50 -18.36
CA ILE A 22 34.54 6.91 -19.63
C ILE A 22 33.05 7.23 -19.88
N PRO A 23 32.70 7.89 -21.01
CA PRO A 23 31.33 8.34 -21.25
C PRO A 23 30.36 7.18 -21.45
N SER A 24 29.17 7.29 -20.86
CA SER A 24 28.03 6.47 -21.26
C SER A 24 27.47 6.94 -22.60
N LYS A 25 26.67 6.10 -23.28
CA LYS A 25 25.97 6.48 -24.51
C LYS A 25 25.13 7.75 -24.34
N GLN A 26 24.47 7.92 -23.19
CA GLN A 26 23.68 9.12 -22.88
C GLN A 26 24.55 10.36 -22.71
N GLN A 27 25.72 10.21 -22.10
CA GLN A 27 26.66 11.32 -21.90
C GLN A 27 27.32 11.72 -23.22
N TRP A 28 27.59 10.75 -24.09
CA TRP A 28 28.03 11.02 -25.45
C TRP A 28 26.99 11.78 -26.27
N GLU A 29 25.71 11.40 -26.21
CA GLU A 29 24.65 12.16 -26.90
C GLU A 29 24.50 13.60 -26.36
N ARG A 30 24.98 13.87 -25.12
CA ARG A 30 24.91 15.19 -24.50
C ARG A 30 26.15 16.06 -24.75
N TYR A 31 27.34 15.48 -24.75
CA TYR A 31 28.61 16.22 -24.79
C TYR A 31 29.43 15.94 -26.06
N GLY A 32 29.11 14.86 -26.77
CA GLY A 32 29.77 14.51 -28.02
C GLY A 32 29.39 15.45 -29.15
N LYS A 33 30.32 15.66 -30.07
CA LYS A 33 30.12 16.53 -31.24
C LYS A 33 29.12 15.94 -32.25
N TYR A 34 28.91 14.64 -32.19
CA TYR A 34 28.07 13.89 -33.12
C TYR A 34 27.15 12.93 -32.37
N SER A 35 26.01 12.59 -32.98
CA SER A 35 25.16 11.52 -32.46
C SER A 35 25.92 10.20 -32.32
N VAL A 36 25.37 9.23 -31.59
CA VAL A 36 26.01 7.91 -31.47
C VAL A 36 26.07 7.13 -32.79
N LYS A 37 25.29 7.51 -33.81
CA LYS A 37 25.16 6.76 -35.06
C LYS A 37 26.50 6.62 -35.81
N PRO A 38 27.27 7.71 -36.05
CA PRO A 38 28.64 7.61 -36.56
C PRO A 38 29.54 6.64 -35.78
N VAL A 39 29.46 6.66 -34.44
CA VAL A 39 30.25 5.78 -33.57
C VAL A 39 29.89 4.32 -33.82
N VAL A 40 28.60 3.98 -33.78
CA VAL A 40 28.12 2.61 -34.04
C VAL A 40 28.44 2.16 -35.46
N ARG A 41 28.36 3.05 -36.45
CA ARG A 41 28.69 2.72 -37.85
C ARG A 41 30.17 2.38 -38.03
N ILE A 42 31.06 3.12 -37.37
CA ILE A 42 32.51 2.95 -37.53
C ILE A 42 33.05 1.79 -36.68
N PHE A 43 32.57 1.64 -35.45
CA PHE A 43 33.09 0.66 -34.49
C PHE A 43 32.20 -0.60 -34.35
N GLY A 44 31.05 -0.64 -35.03
CA GLY A 44 30.06 -1.72 -34.96
C GLY A 44 29.15 -1.65 -33.73
N SER A 45 29.67 -1.25 -32.57
CA SER A 45 28.87 -1.00 -31.35
C SER A 45 29.50 0.05 -30.44
N TRP A 46 28.71 0.63 -29.54
CA TRP A 46 29.23 1.55 -28.51
C TRP A 46 30.26 0.88 -27.60
N SER A 47 30.00 -0.37 -27.20
CA SER A 47 30.93 -1.15 -26.38
C SER A 47 32.25 -1.44 -27.10
N ASN A 48 32.22 -1.71 -28.41
CA ASN A 48 33.44 -1.89 -29.21
C ASN A 48 34.27 -0.61 -29.22
N ALA A 49 33.63 0.56 -29.41
CA ALA A 49 34.32 1.84 -29.40
C ALA A 49 35.03 2.08 -28.06
N LEU A 50 34.35 1.83 -26.94
CA LEU A 50 34.97 1.96 -25.61
C LEU A 50 36.10 0.94 -25.39
N TYR A 51 35.96 -0.29 -25.90
CA TYR A 51 36.99 -1.32 -25.79
C TYR A 51 38.24 -0.96 -26.60
N GLU A 52 38.07 -0.56 -27.86
CA GLU A 52 39.17 -0.18 -28.74
C GLU A 52 39.92 1.07 -28.23
N ILE A 53 39.20 2.04 -27.67
CA ILE A 53 39.78 3.34 -27.29
C ILE A 53 40.32 3.34 -25.87
N PHE A 54 39.62 2.73 -24.91
CA PHE A 54 39.95 2.78 -23.49
C PHE A 54 40.27 1.42 -22.87
N GLY A 55 40.19 0.32 -23.62
CA GLY A 55 40.47 -1.01 -23.11
C GLY A 55 39.49 -1.49 -22.03
N VAL A 56 38.23 -1.05 -22.06
CA VAL A 56 37.25 -1.42 -21.01
C VAL A 56 37.04 -2.94 -20.88
N ILE A 57 36.90 -3.42 -19.64
CA ILE A 57 36.92 -4.87 -19.29
C ILE A 57 35.75 -5.68 -19.92
N THR A 58 34.63 -5.04 -20.27
CA THR A 58 33.51 -5.77 -20.88
C THR A 58 33.81 -6.07 -22.36
N LYS A 59 34.31 -7.28 -22.64
CA LYS A 59 34.44 -7.80 -24.00
C LYS A 59 33.11 -7.66 -24.74
N PRO A 60 33.12 -7.17 -25.99
CA PRO A 60 31.89 -7.04 -26.75
C PRO A 60 31.22 -8.40 -26.97
N ARG A 61 29.89 -8.44 -26.92
CA ARG A 61 29.14 -9.66 -27.23
C ARG A 61 29.37 -10.00 -28.69
N LEU A 62 30.14 -11.05 -28.96
CA LEU A 62 30.26 -11.63 -30.29
C LEU A 62 28.87 -12.04 -30.78
N PRO A 63 28.59 -11.91 -32.09
CA PRO A 63 27.37 -12.44 -32.66
C PRO A 63 27.26 -13.94 -32.35
N ARG A 64 26.09 -14.36 -31.83
CA ARG A 64 25.83 -15.79 -31.59
C ARG A 64 25.92 -16.53 -32.92
N LYS A 65 26.75 -17.57 -32.97
CA LYS A 65 26.83 -18.47 -34.13
C LYS A 65 25.48 -19.13 -34.36
N ILE A 66 25.16 -19.36 -35.63
CA ILE A 66 23.99 -20.17 -36.02
C ILE A 66 24.33 -21.63 -35.67
N SER A 67 23.42 -22.29 -34.96
CA SER A 67 23.49 -23.69 -34.57
C SER A 67 22.15 -24.36 -34.87
N SER A 68 22.15 -25.68 -35.09
CA SER A 68 20.90 -26.44 -35.17
C SER A 68 20.20 -26.45 -33.80
N SER A 69 18.89 -26.20 -33.78
CA SER A 69 18.12 -26.30 -32.55
C SER A 69 18.01 -27.75 -32.09
N VAL A 70 18.22 -28.04 -30.81
CA VAL A 70 18.08 -29.40 -30.25
C VAL A 70 16.67 -29.97 -30.43
N ASN A 71 15.66 -29.10 -30.52
CA ASN A 71 14.25 -29.53 -30.59
C ASN A 71 13.72 -29.76 -32.02
N CYS A 72 14.20 -29.03 -33.03
CA CYS A 72 13.64 -29.06 -34.38
C CYS A 72 14.72 -29.18 -35.49
N ASN A 73 16.01 -29.21 -35.12
CA ASN A 73 17.19 -29.22 -35.98
C ASN A 73 17.32 -28.08 -37.02
N GLN A 74 16.41 -27.11 -37.03
CA GLN A 74 16.56 -25.93 -37.88
C GLN A 74 17.64 -24.99 -37.35
N GLU A 75 18.25 -24.25 -38.27
CA GLU A 75 19.29 -23.26 -38.00
C GLU A 75 18.76 -22.07 -37.18
N THR A 76 19.45 -21.76 -36.08
CA THR A 76 19.04 -20.70 -35.16
C THR A 76 20.19 -20.16 -34.33
N LYS A 77 20.05 -18.92 -33.87
CA LYS A 77 20.97 -18.31 -32.89
C LYS A 77 20.70 -18.78 -31.44
N ASN A 78 19.60 -19.51 -31.22
CA ASN A 78 19.25 -20.11 -29.95
C ASN A 78 19.34 -21.63 -30.06
N PRO A 79 20.36 -22.28 -29.46
CA PRO A 79 20.58 -23.71 -29.62
C PRO A 79 19.42 -24.59 -29.13
N LEU A 80 18.52 -24.07 -28.29
CA LEU A 80 17.37 -24.84 -27.79
C LEU A 80 16.17 -24.78 -28.75
N PHE A 81 15.90 -23.63 -29.36
CA PHE A 81 14.68 -23.41 -30.14
C PHE A 81 14.92 -22.58 -31.40
N CYS A 82 14.37 -23.07 -32.51
CA CYS A 82 14.44 -22.40 -33.81
C CYS A 82 13.50 -21.19 -33.93
N SER A 83 12.42 -21.16 -33.15
CA SER A 83 11.44 -20.08 -33.15
C SER A 83 10.61 -20.06 -31.87
N ARG A 84 9.78 -19.02 -31.69
CA ARG A 84 8.78 -18.96 -30.61
C ARG A 84 7.79 -20.13 -30.72
N SER A 85 7.39 -20.50 -31.93
CA SER A 85 6.49 -21.64 -32.18
C SER A 85 7.13 -22.98 -31.81
N CYS A 86 8.43 -23.14 -32.08
CA CYS A 86 9.22 -24.30 -31.65
C CYS A 86 9.25 -24.44 -30.11
N ALA A 87 9.51 -23.34 -29.41
CA ALA A 87 9.49 -23.32 -27.95
C ALA A 87 8.09 -23.66 -27.39
N THR A 88 7.04 -23.09 -27.98
CA THR A 88 5.65 -23.38 -27.59
C THR A 88 5.29 -24.84 -27.83
N SER A 89 5.65 -25.42 -28.98
CA SER A 89 5.39 -26.82 -29.31
C SER A 89 6.06 -27.78 -28.31
N HIS A 90 7.33 -27.53 -27.99
CA HIS A 90 8.06 -28.29 -26.97
C HIS A 90 7.38 -28.19 -25.59
N ASN A 91 7.06 -26.97 -25.15
CA ASN A 91 6.43 -26.75 -23.84
C ASN A 91 5.03 -27.36 -23.75
N ASN A 92 4.27 -27.36 -24.85
CA ASN A 92 2.95 -27.99 -24.90
C ASN A 92 3.06 -29.52 -24.83
N ARG A 93 4.07 -30.13 -25.49
CA ARG A 93 4.33 -31.58 -25.45
C ARG A 93 4.73 -32.07 -24.05
N MET A 94 5.50 -31.27 -23.32
CA MET A 94 5.92 -31.59 -21.94
C MET A 94 4.76 -31.54 -20.93
N GLY A 95 3.58 -31.07 -21.34
CA GLY A 95 2.42 -30.91 -20.47
C GLY A 95 2.57 -29.76 -19.48
N LYS A 96 1.44 -29.25 -19.00
CA LYS A 96 1.46 -28.30 -17.88
C LYS A 96 1.65 -29.11 -16.59
N VAL A 97 2.85 -29.07 -16.01
CA VAL A 97 3.01 -29.50 -14.62
C VAL A 97 2.14 -28.57 -13.77
N GLY A 98 1.03 -29.10 -13.25
CA GLY A 98 0.14 -28.36 -12.37
C GLY A 98 0.96 -27.81 -11.21
N ARG A 99 0.88 -26.49 -10.95
CA ARG A 99 1.52 -25.92 -9.76
C ARG A 99 0.92 -26.62 -8.54
N LYS A 100 1.76 -27.24 -7.70
CA LYS A 100 1.31 -27.78 -6.42
C LYS A 100 0.61 -26.66 -5.64
N LYS A 101 -0.63 -26.89 -5.20
CA LYS A 101 -1.33 -25.94 -4.34
C LYS A 101 -0.59 -25.90 -3.00
N ILE A 102 -0.16 -24.71 -2.60
CA ILE A 102 0.44 -24.49 -1.28
C ILE A 102 -0.73 -24.41 -0.29
N PRO A 103 -0.79 -25.27 0.74
CA PRO A 103 -1.83 -25.18 1.76
C PRO A 103 -1.63 -23.88 2.55
N HIS A 104 -2.73 -23.22 2.86
CA HIS A 104 -2.75 -22.06 3.75
C HIS A 104 -3.38 -22.48 5.08
N PHE A 105 -2.91 -21.92 6.19
CA PHE A 105 -3.41 -22.25 7.51
C PHE A 105 -3.92 -21.00 8.22
N CYS A 106 -4.93 -21.15 9.06
CA CYS A 106 -5.44 -20.09 9.92
C CYS A 106 -4.44 -19.74 11.02
N ASP A 107 -4.11 -18.46 11.20
CA ASP A 107 -3.16 -18.02 12.24
C ASP A 107 -3.64 -18.28 13.68
N ILE A 108 -4.94 -18.50 13.90
CA ILE A 108 -5.51 -18.67 15.24
C ILE A 108 -5.64 -20.15 15.62
N CYS A 109 -6.23 -20.96 14.73
CA CYS A 109 -6.54 -22.36 15.03
C CYS A 109 -5.73 -23.36 14.20
N SER A 110 -4.83 -22.89 13.34
CA SER A 110 -3.98 -23.70 12.45
C SER A 110 -4.73 -24.63 11.49
N LYS A 111 -6.06 -24.52 11.37
CA LYS A 111 -6.85 -25.28 10.40
C LYS A 111 -6.51 -24.84 8.97
N GLU A 112 -6.43 -25.81 8.05
CA GLU A 112 -6.23 -25.54 6.62
C GLU A 112 -7.38 -24.71 6.04
N ILE A 113 -7.04 -23.73 5.21
CA ILE A 113 -7.98 -22.78 4.59
C ILE A 113 -7.79 -22.78 3.07
N GLN A 114 -8.92 -22.72 2.35
CA GLN A 114 -8.95 -22.82 0.89
C GLN A 114 -8.45 -21.56 0.15
N SER A 115 -7.97 -20.55 0.87
CA SER A 115 -7.63 -19.24 0.32
C SER A 115 -6.44 -18.62 1.04
N LYS A 116 -5.83 -17.59 0.44
CA LYS A 116 -4.77 -16.77 1.05
C LYS A 116 -5.23 -15.89 2.23
N ARG A 117 -6.36 -16.23 2.88
CA ARG A 117 -6.87 -15.49 4.03
C ARG A 117 -5.93 -15.70 5.22
N LYS A 118 -5.96 -14.77 6.17
CA LYS A 118 -5.22 -14.90 7.44
C LYS A 118 -5.91 -15.84 8.44
N PHE A 119 -7.24 -15.91 8.39
CA PHE A 119 -8.05 -16.69 9.34
C PHE A 119 -9.07 -17.57 8.60
N CYS A 120 -9.45 -18.71 9.19
CA CYS A 120 -10.59 -19.51 8.74
C CYS A 120 -11.91 -18.74 8.92
N SER A 121 -13.00 -19.18 8.28
CA SER A 121 -14.29 -18.47 8.34
C SER A 121 -14.80 -18.25 9.76
N GLU A 122 -14.62 -19.24 10.62
CA GLU A 122 -15.05 -19.20 12.02
C GLU A 122 -14.16 -18.28 12.87
N CYS A 123 -12.83 -18.45 12.83
CA CYS A 123 -11.89 -17.58 13.53
C CYS A 123 -11.95 -16.14 13.01
N LYS A 124 -12.21 -15.94 11.71
CA LYS A 124 -12.50 -14.63 11.13
C LYS A 124 -13.75 -14.05 11.76
N MET A 125 -14.84 -14.80 11.84
CA MET A 125 -16.09 -14.33 12.45
C MET A 125 -15.90 -14.02 13.94
N ASN A 126 -15.14 -14.81 14.69
CA ASN A 126 -14.86 -14.55 16.11
C ASN A 126 -13.93 -13.35 16.29
N TYR A 127 -12.85 -13.25 15.51
CA TYR A 127 -11.98 -12.08 15.48
C TYR A 127 -12.78 -10.81 15.18
N ILE A 128 -13.67 -10.88 14.18
CA ILE A 128 -14.58 -9.80 13.79
C ILE A 128 -15.58 -9.49 14.90
N LYS A 129 -16.21 -10.48 15.55
CA LYS A 129 -17.15 -10.26 16.67
C LYS A 129 -16.47 -9.55 17.84
N VAL A 130 -15.22 -9.90 18.15
CA VAL A 130 -14.42 -9.25 19.20
C VAL A 130 -13.93 -7.87 18.77
N ASN A 131 -13.59 -7.67 17.49
CA ASN A 131 -12.91 -6.46 16.99
C ASN A 131 -13.75 -5.47 16.18
N ILE A 132 -15.00 -5.78 15.77
CA ILE A 132 -15.84 -4.88 14.94
C ILE A 132 -16.26 -3.63 15.72
N ARG A 133 -16.51 -3.76 17.03
CA ARG A 133 -16.98 -2.65 17.87
C ARG A 133 -15.86 -1.87 18.54
N THR A 134 -14.67 -2.46 18.62
CA THR A 134 -13.54 -1.87 19.34
C THR A 134 -12.53 -1.23 18.40
N ASN A 135 -12.36 -1.71 17.17
CA ASN A 135 -11.46 -1.05 16.21
C ASN A 135 -12.19 0.00 15.39
N ILE A 136 -11.68 1.22 15.42
CA ILE A 136 -12.27 2.39 14.79
C ILE A 136 -11.25 3.03 13.85
N LYS A 137 -11.73 3.45 12.67
CA LYS A 137 -10.94 4.22 11.70
C LYS A 137 -10.80 5.66 12.17
N THR A 138 -9.61 6.13 12.51
CA THR A 138 -9.35 7.53 12.89
C THR A 138 -9.50 8.48 11.71
N ASN A 139 -9.55 9.79 11.97
CA ASN A 139 -9.68 10.84 10.95
C ASN A 139 -8.57 10.81 9.88
N ASN A 140 -7.35 10.43 10.26
CA ASN A 140 -6.22 10.22 9.34
C ASN A 140 -6.25 8.87 8.60
N GLY A 141 -7.29 8.05 8.80
CA GLY A 141 -7.49 6.79 8.11
C GLY A 141 -6.82 5.57 8.73
N CYS A 142 -6.05 5.72 9.81
CA CYS A 142 -5.50 4.59 10.58
C CYS A 142 -6.63 3.82 11.29
N ILE A 143 -6.42 2.53 11.58
CA ILE A 143 -7.34 1.73 12.39
C ILE A 143 -6.70 1.55 13.77
N LYS A 144 -7.39 1.99 14.82
CA LYS A 144 -6.93 1.87 16.22
C LYS A 144 -8.01 1.24 17.08
N HIS A 145 -7.60 0.60 18.16
CA HIS A 145 -8.53 0.18 19.21
C HIS A 145 -9.10 1.40 19.92
N ILE A 146 -10.39 1.39 20.27
CA ILE A 146 -11.14 2.53 20.82
C ILE A 146 -10.51 3.08 22.10
N SER A 147 -9.89 2.21 22.91
CA SER A 147 -9.17 2.61 24.13
C SER A 147 -7.91 3.44 23.87
N GLN A 148 -7.47 3.54 22.61
CA GLN A 148 -6.27 4.26 22.19
C GLN A 148 -6.61 5.47 21.30
N VAL A 149 -7.88 5.73 21.05
CA VAL A 149 -8.33 6.84 20.19
C VAL A 149 -8.57 8.07 21.05
N THR A 150 -7.96 9.18 20.65
CA THR A 150 -8.16 10.50 21.28
C THR A 150 -9.37 11.23 20.68
N LYS A 151 -9.85 12.27 21.39
CA LYS A 151 -10.93 13.17 20.96
C LYS A 151 -10.66 13.73 19.56
N SER A 152 -9.46 14.26 19.31
CA SER A 152 -9.10 14.83 18.00
C SER A 152 -9.07 13.80 16.87
N GLU A 153 -8.63 12.57 17.15
CA GLU A 153 -8.54 11.51 16.14
C GLU A 153 -9.92 10.95 15.75
N MET A 154 -10.94 11.18 16.58
CA MET A 154 -12.32 10.76 16.32
C MET A 154 -13.17 11.83 15.63
N PHE A 155 -12.64 13.04 15.42
CA PHE A 155 -13.36 14.10 14.70
C PHE A 155 -13.74 13.67 13.27
N SER A 156 -14.93 14.04 12.85
CA SER A 156 -15.31 14.03 11.43
C SER A 156 -14.84 15.33 10.77
N ASN A 157 -14.53 15.27 9.47
CA ASN A 157 -14.25 16.45 8.63
C ASN A 157 -15.50 17.31 8.34
N SER A 158 -16.60 17.12 9.10
CA SER A 158 -17.84 17.86 8.93
C SER A 158 -18.07 18.82 10.10
N PRO A 159 -18.95 19.83 9.95
CA PRO A 159 -19.34 20.72 11.04
C PRO A 159 -19.81 19.97 12.28
N GLN A 160 -20.42 18.79 12.11
CA GLN A 160 -20.83 17.90 13.20
C GLN A 160 -19.66 17.04 13.69
N LYS A 161 -18.53 17.67 14.06
CA LYS A 161 -17.27 17.02 14.45
C LYS A 161 -17.41 15.92 15.53
N TYR A 162 -18.42 16.03 16.41
CA TYR A 162 -18.65 15.10 17.52
C TYR A 162 -19.62 13.95 17.20
N THR A 163 -20.15 13.82 15.98
CA THR A 163 -21.14 12.79 15.63
C THR A 163 -20.64 11.38 15.97
N ARG A 164 -19.39 11.07 15.64
CA ARG A 164 -18.79 9.76 15.91
C ARG A 164 -18.65 9.47 17.40
N ILE A 165 -18.29 10.50 18.18
CA ILE A 165 -18.21 10.42 19.65
C ILE A 165 -19.58 10.14 20.25
N ARG A 166 -20.62 10.86 19.79
CA ARG A 166 -22.02 10.68 20.25
C ARG A 166 -22.60 9.31 19.88
N MET A 167 -22.32 8.79 18.69
CA MET A 167 -22.74 7.43 18.30
C MET A 167 -22.13 6.37 19.23
N HIS A 168 -20.85 6.51 19.57
CA HIS A 168 -20.19 5.61 20.50
C HIS A 168 -20.77 5.74 21.93
N ALA A 169 -21.00 6.97 22.41
CA ALA A 169 -21.66 7.23 23.69
C ALA A 169 -23.03 6.55 23.78
N ARG A 170 -23.86 6.69 22.73
CA ARG A 170 -25.16 6.02 22.65
C ARG A 170 -25.04 4.51 22.73
N SER A 171 -24.06 3.92 22.04
CA SER A 171 -23.82 2.46 22.11
C SER A 171 -23.45 2.02 23.53
N ILE A 172 -22.69 2.82 24.28
CA ILE A 172 -22.35 2.53 25.68
C ILE A 172 -23.59 2.67 26.57
N ALA A 173 -24.37 3.74 26.40
CA ALA A 173 -25.59 3.96 27.18
C ALA A 173 -26.61 2.83 26.98
N VAL A 174 -26.82 2.36 25.74
CA VAL A 174 -27.68 1.19 25.45
C VAL A 174 -27.14 -0.07 26.12
N LYS A 175 -25.83 -0.32 26.02
CA LYS A 175 -25.20 -1.51 26.64
C LYS A 175 -25.38 -1.53 28.17
N ASN A 176 -25.35 -0.36 28.80
CA ASN A 176 -25.53 -0.20 30.25
C ASN A 176 -26.99 0.08 30.65
N LYS A 177 -27.97 -0.13 29.75
CA LYS A 177 -29.40 0.06 30.02
C LYS A 177 -29.79 1.47 30.52
N MET A 178 -29.00 2.47 30.19
CA MET A 178 -29.19 3.85 30.66
C MET A 178 -30.31 4.58 29.90
N LEU A 179 -30.80 4.01 28.79
CA LEU A 179 -31.83 4.62 27.93
C LEU A 179 -33.21 3.97 28.09
N GLU A 180 -33.42 3.15 29.13
CA GLU A 180 -34.73 2.53 29.42
C GLU A 180 -35.73 3.55 30.00
N SER A 181 -35.25 4.53 30.76
CA SER A 181 -36.05 5.63 31.29
C SER A 181 -35.20 6.88 31.55
N CYS A 182 -35.85 8.03 31.54
CA CYS A 182 -35.26 9.30 31.93
C CYS A 182 -34.82 9.24 33.40
N SER A 183 -33.57 9.55 33.69
CA SER A 183 -33.03 9.53 35.05
C SER A 183 -33.63 10.58 35.99
N VAL A 184 -34.41 11.53 35.45
CA VAL A 184 -35.04 12.62 36.22
C VAL A 184 -36.52 12.34 36.50
N CYS A 185 -37.30 12.01 35.46
CA CYS A 185 -38.77 11.86 35.58
C CYS A 185 -39.31 10.47 35.26
N GLY A 186 -38.46 9.50 34.90
CA GLY A 186 -38.89 8.14 34.59
C GLY A 186 -39.54 7.93 33.21
N TYR A 187 -39.69 8.96 32.38
CA TYR A 187 -40.22 8.82 31.01
C TYR A 187 -39.42 7.80 30.19
N SER A 188 -40.07 6.81 29.59
CA SER A 188 -39.42 5.62 29.01
C SER A 188 -39.53 5.46 27.49
N LEU A 189 -40.40 6.24 26.82
CA LEU A 189 -40.64 6.03 25.38
C LEU A 189 -39.50 6.57 24.50
N TYR A 190 -38.96 7.73 24.85
CA TYR A 190 -37.89 8.37 24.07
C TYR A 190 -36.86 9.02 25.01
N VAL A 191 -35.77 8.29 25.20
CA VAL A 191 -34.64 8.69 26.05
C VAL A 191 -33.39 8.89 25.20
N GLU A 192 -32.82 10.08 25.30
CA GLU A 192 -31.60 10.50 24.65
C GLU A 192 -30.40 10.33 25.59
N CYS A 193 -29.23 10.10 25.00
CA CYS A 193 -27.98 10.01 25.74
C CYS A 193 -27.35 11.40 25.80
N ALA A 194 -27.12 11.89 27.01
CA ALA A 194 -26.45 13.15 27.28
C ALA A 194 -25.11 12.91 28.00
N HIS A 195 -24.17 13.84 27.85
CA HIS A 195 -22.89 13.84 28.56
C HIS A 195 -22.98 14.77 29.77
N LYS A 196 -22.73 14.28 30.98
CA LYS A 196 -22.72 15.11 32.21
C LYS A 196 -21.68 16.23 32.12
N LYS A 197 -20.45 15.85 31.72
CA LYS A 197 -19.40 16.79 31.31
C LYS A 197 -19.37 16.85 29.79
N SER A 198 -19.59 18.05 29.23
CA SER A 198 -19.72 18.26 27.79
C SER A 198 -18.47 17.79 27.02
N ILE A 199 -18.67 17.21 25.83
CA ILE A 199 -17.56 16.76 24.94
C ILE A 199 -16.60 17.92 24.67
N ALA A 200 -17.13 19.14 24.50
CA ALA A 200 -16.35 20.33 24.18
C ALA A 200 -15.33 20.68 25.28
N SER A 201 -15.67 20.45 26.55
CA SER A 201 -14.82 20.80 27.70
C SER A 201 -13.54 19.95 27.83
N PHE A 202 -13.48 18.79 27.18
CA PHE A 202 -12.30 17.91 27.27
C PHE A 202 -11.16 18.37 26.36
N PRO A 203 -9.88 18.25 26.79
CA PRO A 203 -8.72 18.40 25.92
C PRO A 203 -8.76 17.47 24.69
N ASN A 204 -8.12 17.87 23.59
CA ASN A 204 -8.17 17.13 22.32
C ASN A 204 -7.44 15.77 22.35
N ASP A 205 -6.45 15.62 23.21
CA ASP A 205 -5.70 14.40 23.50
C ASP A 205 -6.44 13.45 24.45
N THR A 206 -7.56 13.87 25.04
CA THR A 206 -8.36 13.01 25.94
C THR A 206 -8.86 11.78 25.19
N LEU A 207 -8.71 10.60 25.80
CA LEU A 207 -9.20 9.35 25.24
C LEU A 207 -10.73 9.30 25.17
N ILE A 208 -11.26 8.68 24.11
CA ILE A 208 -12.70 8.54 23.92
C ILE A 208 -13.34 7.68 25.01
N THR A 209 -12.61 6.72 25.57
CA THR A 209 -13.08 5.91 26.71
C THR A 209 -13.26 6.72 27.98
N VAL A 210 -12.51 7.81 28.16
CA VAL A 210 -12.69 8.74 29.30
C VAL A 210 -13.90 9.64 29.06
N ILE A 211 -14.06 10.18 27.85
CA ILE A 211 -15.20 11.05 27.50
C ILE A 211 -16.53 10.29 27.57
N ASN A 212 -16.55 9.06 27.05
CA ASN A 212 -17.74 8.22 27.00
C ASN A 212 -17.76 7.18 28.13
N ASP A 213 -17.06 7.43 29.22
CA ASP A 213 -17.17 6.61 30.42
C ASP A 213 -18.64 6.56 30.87
N PRO A 214 -19.18 5.40 31.28
CA PRO A 214 -20.57 5.30 31.74
C PRO A 214 -20.93 6.32 32.83
N ASN A 215 -19.99 6.70 33.70
CA ASN A 215 -20.24 7.69 34.75
C ASN A 215 -20.43 9.11 34.19
N ASN A 216 -19.90 9.39 33.00
CA ASN A 216 -20.08 10.67 32.30
C ASN A 216 -21.33 10.68 31.39
N LEU A 217 -22.09 9.59 31.31
CA LEU A 217 -23.30 9.49 30.50
C LEU A 217 -24.54 9.51 31.39
N ILE A 218 -25.65 9.97 30.83
CA ILE A 218 -26.97 9.93 31.47
C ILE A 218 -28.06 9.80 30.42
N GLY A 219 -29.15 9.12 30.76
CA GLY A 219 -30.34 9.01 29.92
C GLY A 219 -31.39 10.06 30.29
N LEU A 220 -31.75 10.95 29.37
CA LEU A 220 -32.72 12.02 29.61
C LEU A 220 -33.82 12.00 28.56
N CYS A 221 -35.06 12.32 28.94
CA CYS A 221 -36.10 12.60 27.95
C CYS A 221 -35.79 13.92 27.23
N ARG A 222 -36.48 14.18 26.11
CA ARG A 222 -36.23 15.37 25.29
C ARG A 222 -36.30 16.70 26.07
N ASN A 223 -37.23 16.82 27.01
CA ASN A 223 -37.39 18.04 27.81
C ASN A 223 -36.24 18.22 28.80
N HIS A 224 -35.98 17.23 29.67
CA HIS A 224 -34.88 17.32 30.64
C HIS A 224 -33.50 17.38 29.97
N HIS A 225 -33.34 16.77 28.79
CA HIS A 225 -32.11 16.90 28.01
C HIS A 225 -31.90 18.36 27.56
N TRP A 226 -32.95 18.99 27.03
CA TRP A 226 -32.92 20.40 26.66
C TRP A 226 -32.68 21.31 27.87
N GLU A 227 -33.38 21.09 28.98
CA GLU A 227 -33.20 21.85 30.22
C GLU A 227 -31.78 21.72 30.78
N PHE A 228 -31.20 20.53 30.70
CA PHE A 228 -29.82 20.27 31.11
C PHE A 228 -28.82 21.03 30.24
N ASP A 229 -28.96 20.94 28.91
CA ASP A 229 -28.08 21.64 27.96
C ASP A 229 -28.14 23.17 28.10
N HIS A 230 -29.27 23.71 28.59
CA HIS A 230 -29.48 25.15 28.80
C HIS A 230 -29.33 25.58 30.27
N HIS A 231 -28.81 24.70 31.14
CA HIS A 231 -28.53 24.99 32.54
C HIS A 231 -29.78 25.31 33.41
N PHE A 232 -30.97 24.90 32.98
CA PHE A 232 -32.19 24.96 33.80
C PHE A 232 -32.34 23.74 34.72
N LEU A 233 -31.59 22.66 34.45
CA LEU A 233 -31.56 21.44 35.24
C LEU A 233 -30.13 21.14 35.69
N SER A 234 -29.96 20.84 36.97
CA SER A 234 -28.72 20.28 37.52
C SER A 234 -28.91 18.79 37.83
N ILE A 235 -28.04 17.96 37.28
CA ILE A 235 -28.01 16.52 37.53
C ILE A 235 -26.76 16.16 38.36
N PRO A 236 -26.85 15.15 39.23
CA PRO A 236 -25.72 14.65 40.00
C PRO A 236 -24.66 13.94 39.15
#